data_AF-A0A0C3N9B0-F1
#
_entry.id   AF-A0A0C3N9B0-F1
#
_cell.length_a   1.000
_cell.length_b   1.000
_cell.length_c   1.000
_cell.angle_alpha   90.00
_cell.angle_beta   90.00
_cell.angle_gamma   90.00
#
_symmetry.space_group_name_H-M   'P 1'
#
loop_
_entity.id
_entity.type
_entity.pdbx_description
1 polymer ?
#
loop_
_entity_poly.entity_id
_entity_poly.type
_entity_poly.pdbx_seq_one_letter_code
_entity_poly.pdbx_strand_id
1 'polypeptide(L)' 'MPLLVDADTGFGNAVNTYNAVRTLERAGADCIQLEDQVSPKRCGHFNGKAVIETSEMLGKMGSSQKTENKAR' A
#
# COMPACT_ATOMS: atom_id res chain seq x y z
N MET A 1 20.75 4.93 -5.45
CA MET A 1 19.76 5.04 -6.54
C MET A 1 18.41 4.79 -5.91
N PRO A 2 17.43 5.71 -5.98
CA PRO A 2 16.14 5.53 -5.34
C PRO A 2 15.35 4.34 -5.91
N LEU A 3 14.71 3.55 -5.05
CA LEU A 3 13.87 2.41 -5.40
C LEU A 3 12.38 2.70 -5.13
N LEU A 4 11.59 2.78 -6.21
CA LEU A 4 10.13 2.83 -6.16
C LEU A 4 9.56 1.42 -6.27
N VAL A 5 8.66 1.04 -5.35
CA VAL A 5 8.05 -0.29 -5.31
C VAL A 5 6.52 -0.20 -5.38
N ASP A 6 5.89 -1.05 -6.19
CA ASP A 6 4.44 -1.26 -6.22
C ASP A 6 4.03 -2.27 -5.14
N ALA A 7 3.15 -1.87 -4.24
CA ALA A 7 2.64 -2.70 -3.15
C ALA A 7 1.18 -3.16 -3.37
N ASP A 8 0.70 -3.13 -4.62
CA ASP A 8 -0.69 -3.46 -4.98
C ASP A 8 -1.67 -2.67 -4.09
N THR A 9 -2.69 -3.34 -3.55
CA THR A 9 -3.70 -2.77 -2.65
C THR A 9 -3.28 -2.77 -1.18
N GLY A 10 -2.00 -3.07 -0.88
CA GLY A 10 -1.50 -3.30 0.47
C GLY A 10 -1.90 -4.66 1.06
N PHE A 11 -2.20 -5.63 0.20
CA PHE A 11 -2.44 -7.05 0.53
C PHE A 11 -3.55 -7.32 1.57
N GLY A 12 -4.58 -6.45 1.61
CA GLY A 12 -5.73 -6.63 2.50
C GLY A 12 -6.16 -5.32 3.15
N ASN A 13 -6.34 -5.34 4.47
CA ASN A 13 -6.76 -4.18 5.25
C ASN A 13 -5.55 -3.37 5.75
N ALA A 14 -5.80 -2.32 6.55
CA ALA A 14 -4.76 -1.44 7.08
C ALA A 14 -3.64 -2.15 7.88
N VAL A 15 -3.91 -3.30 8.52
CA VAL A 15 -2.90 -4.10 9.23
C VAL A 15 -1.99 -4.82 8.24
N ASN A 16 -2.56 -5.39 7.17
CA ASN A 16 -1.77 -5.99 6.10
C ASN A 16 -0.88 -4.94 5.43
N THR A 17 -1.44 -3.76 5.14
CA THR A 17 -0.70 -2.65 4.53
C THR A 17 0.46 -2.20 5.40
N TYR A 18 0.27 -2.07 6.72
CA TYR A 18 1.34 -1.74 7.66
C TYR A 18 2.50 -2.74 7.58
N ASN A 19 2.20 -4.04 7.58
CA ASN A 19 3.23 -5.08 7.50
C ASN A 19 3.93 -5.11 6.14
N ALA A 20 3.19 -4.90 5.05
CA ALA A 20 3.75 -4.82 3.71
C ALA A 20 4.74 -3.65 3.58
N VAL A 21 4.33 -2.45 4.01
CA VAL A 21 5.16 -1.25 3.98
C VAL A 21 6.42 -1.45 4.82
N ARG A 22 6.31 -1.92 6.07
CA ARG A 22 7.48 -2.25 6.91
C ARG A 22 8.46 -3.20 6.25
N THR A 23 7.94 -4.18 5.53
CA THR A 23 8.76 -5.21 4.86
C THR A 23 9.50 -4.59 3.67
N LEU A 24 8.80 -3.78 2.87
CA LEU A 24 9.39 -3.11 1.71
C LEU A 24 10.41 -2.04 2.11
N GLU A 25 10.14 -1.24 3.14
CA GLU A 25 11.12 -0.30 3.72
C GLU A 25 12.40 -1.02 4.14
N ARG A 26 12.27 -2.13 4.89
CA ARG A 26 13.42 -2.95 5.33
C ARG A 26 14.17 -3.61 4.18
N ALA A 27 13.49 -3.86 3.06
CA ALA A 27 14.11 -4.36 1.83
C ALA A 27 14.82 -3.26 1.03
N GLY A 28 14.71 -1.99 1.44
CA GLY A 28 15.39 -0.86 0.82
C GLY A 28 14.53 -0.04 -0.14
N ALA A 29 13.21 -0.09 -0.04
CA ALA A 29 12.33 0.81 -0.79
C ALA A 29 12.46 2.26 -0.29
N ASP A 30 12.70 3.19 -1.21
CA ASP A 30 12.70 4.64 -0.93
C ASP A 30 11.31 5.26 -1.13
N CYS A 31 10.46 4.62 -1.94
CA CYS A 31 9.07 5.01 -2.16
C CYS A 31 8.20 3.77 -2.42
N ILE A 32 6.96 3.81 -1.94
CA ILE A 32 5.99 2.71 -2.08
C ILE A 32 4.69 3.29 -2.63
N GLN A 33 4.20 2.71 -3.72
CA GLN A 33 2.89 3.01 -4.31
C GLN A 33 1.85 2.01 -3.79
N LEU A 34 0.69 2.52 -3.37
CA LEU A 34 -0.49 1.75 -2.96
C LEU A 34 -1.68 2.14 -3.84
N GLU A 35 -2.50 1.17 -4.24
CA GLU A 35 -3.72 1.39 -5.01
C GLU A 35 -4.98 1.15 -4.17
N ASP A 36 -6.06 1.88 -4.48
CA ASP A 36 -7.34 1.86 -3.80
C ASP A 36 -8.34 0.87 -4.43
N GLN A 37 -7.85 -0.09 -5.22
CA GLN A 37 -8.72 -1.07 -5.83
C GLN A 37 -9.30 -2.05 -4.80
N VAL A 38 -10.56 -2.45 -4.98
CA VAL A 38 -11.18 -3.52 -4.20
C VAL A 38 -10.40 -4.82 -4.39
N SER A 39 -10.14 -5.53 -3.29
CA SER A 39 -9.50 -6.85 -3.32
C SER A 39 -10.52 -7.95 -3.69
N PRO A 40 -10.18 -8.94 -4.53
CA PRO A 40 -8.91 -9.13 -5.21
C PRO A 40 -8.69 -8.16 -6.37
N LYS A 41 -7.47 -7.62 -6.47
CA LYS A 41 -7.11 -6.65 -7.52
C LYS A 41 -7.08 -7.27 -8.91
N ARG A 42 -7.25 -6.43 -9.92
CA ARG A 42 -7.10 -6.66 -11.35
C ARG A 42 -6.08 -5.68 -11.89
N CYS A 43 -5.31 -6.12 -12.88
CA CYS A 43 -4.36 -5.25 -13.58
C CYS A 43 -5.05 -3.96 -14.09
N GLY A 44 -4.37 -2.82 -13.96
CA GLY A 44 -4.85 -1.50 -14.40
C GLY A 44 -5.32 -1.45 -15.86
N HIS A 45 -4.82 -2.34 -16.72
CA HIS A 45 -5.17 -2.42 -18.14
C HIS A 45 -6.50 -3.16 -18.41
N PHE A 46 -7.09 -3.84 -17.43
CA PHE A 46 -8.32 -4.60 -17.61
C PHE A 46 -9.57 -3.87 -17.11
N ASN A 47 -10.72 -4.23 -17.67
CA ASN A 47 -12.02 -3.73 -17.25
C ASN A 47 -12.51 -4.43 -15.96
N GLY A 48 -13.54 -3.85 -15.33
CA GLY A 48 -14.17 -4.42 -14.13
C GLY A 48 -13.39 -4.17 -12.85
N LYS A 49 -12.66 -3.04 -12.78
CA LYS A 49 -12.04 -2.54 -11.55
C LYS A 49 -13.09 -1.79 -10.73
N ALA A 50 -12.99 -1.90 -9.40
CA ALA A 50 -13.77 -1.10 -8.46
C ALA A 50 -12.81 -0.48 -7.45
N VAL A 51 -13.18 0.66 -6.89
CA VAL A 51 -12.40 1.36 -5.86
C VAL A 51 -13.06 1.20 -4.50
N ILE A 52 -12.25 1.12 -3.45
CA ILE A 52 -12.71 1.19 -2.06
C ILE A 52 -13.14 2.61 -1.72
N GLU A 53 -13.86 2.77 -0.61
CA GLU A 53 -14.19 4.10 -0.08
C GLU A 53 -12.91 4.86 0.30
N THR A 54 -12.93 6.19 0.10
CA THR A 54 -11.80 7.07 0.45
C THR A 54 -11.35 6.89 1.91
N SER A 55 -12.29 6.66 2.83
CA SER A 55 -12.00 6.44 4.25
C SER A 55 -11.18 5.18 4.51
N GLU A 56 -11.39 4.11 3.72
CA GLU A 56 -10.60 2.88 3.81
C GLU A 56 -9.16 3.13 3.33
N MET A 57 -9.00 3.82 2.20
CA MET A 57 -7.67 4.18 1.68
C MET A 57 -6.91 5.10 2.65
N LEU A 58 -7.58 6.08 3.25
CA LEU A 58 -7.01 6.93 4.31
C LEU A 58 -6.57 6.09 5.52
N GLY A 59 -7.36 5.08 5.91
CA GLY A 59 -6.99 4.14 6.97
C GLY A 59 -5.72 3.36 6.67
N LYS A 60 -5.56 2.91 5.41
CA LYS A 60 -4.35 2.23 4.92
C LYS A 60 -3.14 3.17 4.89
N MET A 61 -3.28 4.39 4.35
CA MET A 61 -2.18 5.36 4.34
C MET A 61 -1.77 5.79 5.75
N GLY A 62 -2.74 6.00 6.64
CA GLY A 62 -2.49 6.36 8.02
C GLY A 62 -1.83 5.24 8.83
N SER A 63 -2.07 3.96 8.51
CA SER A 63 -1.31 2.86 9.11
C SER A 63 0.12 2.83 8.56
N SER A 64 0.31 3.02 7.26
CA SER A 64 1.63 3.12 6.62
C SER A 64 2.47 4.27 7.20
N GLN A 65 1.95 5.48 7.39
CA GLN A 65 2.76 6.57 7.97
C GLN A 65 3.29 6.28 9.39
N LYS A 66 2.60 5.40 10.15
CA LYS A 66 3.10 4.95 11.46
C LYS A 66 4.32 4.03 11.35
N THR A 67 4.64 3.51 10.16
CA THR A 67 5.87 2.74 9.94
C THR A 67 7.09 3.64 10.05
N GLU A 68 7.07 4.76 9.32
CA GLU A 68 8.13 5.76 9.24
C GLU A 68 8.51 6.32 10.63
N ASN A 69 7.52 6.64 11.47
CA ASN A 69 7.72 7.22 12.79
C ASN A 69 8.41 6.30 13.81
N LYS A 70 8.56 4.99 13.56
CA LYS A 70 9.42 4.13 14.39
C LYS A 70 10.69 3.66 13.68
N ALA A 71 10.85 3.96 12.39
CA ALA A 71 12.07 3.61 11.66
C ALA A 71 13.14 4.71 11.80
N ARG A 72 12.73 5.92 12.17
CA ARG A 72 13.58 7.01 12.70
C ARG A 72 13.68 6.90 14.22
#